data_AF-A0A7N2M9H5-F1
#
_entry.id   AF-A0A7N2M9H5-F1
#
_cell.length_a   1.000
_cell.length_b   1.000
_cell.length_c   1.000
_cell.angle_alpha   90.00
_cell.angle_beta   90.00
_cell.angle_gamma   90.00
#
_symmetry.space_group_name_H-M   'P 1'
#
loop_
_entity.id
_entity.type
_entity.pdbx_description
1 polymer ?
#
loop_
_entity_poly.entity_id
_entity_poly.type
_entity_poly.pdbx_seq_one_letter_code
_entity_poly.pdbx_strand_id
1 'polypeptide(L)'
;MAKLGKIIDMGEQLCYCNSLDEKMQKLKRKLEDLSSREADINKELEYAESLYLKKRRQQVENWLKNVERINRQVHSLEQTLEERRLLGRVQLWKRVEELTGEVTQLVDQGRFPGGLTFEAHETKGDALLTTKLVGQTFQTNMDKIWTCLMQDEVLIIGIYGMGGVGKTTLVTHIHNKLIENPNTFDHVFWITVSQDFSIHKLQNDIAKILNLDLSNMDDEKKRAAKLAQALMRRQQSVLILDDVWNHFVLEKVGIPVRVNGCKLILTTRSLDVCRRMGCQVKIKVEPLSKEEAWSLFLEKVGNEISLSPEVKDIARSVAKECAGLPLATTVLAGSMRGVDDICEWRNALEILKESKLGQDDMETEVFQVLRFSYWSLNDSKVQHCFLYCSLYPEDYKIKREELIERFIDEGFVDRMKSRQVEFDRGHTILNKLENSCLLEGIIDNFPNEKKCVKMHDLVRDMALQIVIVSPRFMVEAGVGLEDIPDEEKWTKDLEKVSLMHNKISEIPSSLSPRCPKLSTLMLQHNSLRRIPDSFFVHMHGLEVLDLSYNGIEYLPNSLSHLENLTSLLLRECDKIEHVPSLAKLSEEVGSLAYRN
;
A
#
# COMPACT_ATOMS: atom_id res chain seq x y z
N MET A 1 37.69 82.30 -13.00
CA MET A 1 38.26 81.06 -12.43
C MET A 1 37.18 80.14 -11.85
N ALA A 2 36.39 80.53 -10.83
CA ALA A 2 35.39 79.64 -10.22
C ALA A 2 34.24 79.15 -11.15
N LYS A 3 33.86 79.93 -12.17
CA LYS A 3 32.89 79.51 -13.21
C LYS A 3 33.45 78.53 -14.24
N LEU A 4 34.75 78.59 -14.53
CA LEU A 4 35.42 77.65 -15.47
C LEU A 4 35.63 76.28 -14.81
N GLY A 5 35.97 76.24 -13.52
CA GLY A 5 36.06 74.99 -12.76
C GLY A 5 34.74 74.20 -12.71
N LYS A 6 33.60 74.88 -12.57
CA LYS A 6 32.26 74.25 -12.62
C LYS A 6 31.87 73.71 -14.00
N ILE A 7 32.33 74.34 -15.08
CA ILE A 7 32.00 73.91 -16.45
C ILE A 7 32.82 72.68 -16.85
N ILE A 8 34.09 72.60 -16.41
CA ILE A 8 34.95 71.43 -16.62
C ILE A 8 34.43 70.24 -15.79
N ASP A 9 34.04 70.46 -14.53
CA ASP A 9 33.43 69.44 -13.67
C ASP A 9 32.07 68.94 -14.20
N MET A 10 31.23 69.83 -14.75
CA MET A 10 29.99 69.41 -15.45
C MET A 10 30.27 68.64 -16.74
N GLY A 11 31.32 68.98 -17.49
CA GLY A 11 31.72 68.29 -18.71
C GLY A 11 32.28 66.89 -18.46
N GLU A 12 33.10 66.72 -17.43
CA GLU A 12 33.59 65.42 -16.97
C GLU A 12 32.45 64.55 -16.40
N GLN A 13 31.53 65.15 -15.64
CA GLN A 13 30.33 64.45 -15.15
C GLN A 13 29.41 64.00 -16.30
N LEU A 14 29.14 64.85 -17.31
CA LEU A 14 28.33 64.50 -18.49
C LEU A 14 28.96 63.40 -19.35
N CYS A 15 30.28 63.39 -19.50
CA CYS A 15 31.00 62.33 -20.20
C CYS A 15 30.92 60.98 -19.44
N TYR A 16 31.00 61.03 -18.11
CA TYR A 16 30.80 59.86 -17.24
C TYR A 16 29.35 59.36 -17.23
N CYS A 17 28.36 60.26 -17.41
CA CYS A 17 26.94 59.91 -17.55
C CYS A 17 26.69 59.07 -18.81
N ASN A 18 27.12 59.56 -19.98
CA ASN A 18 26.92 58.84 -21.24
C ASN A 18 27.61 57.47 -21.25
N SER A 19 28.78 57.35 -20.61
CA SER A 19 29.50 56.07 -20.48
C SER A 19 28.78 55.04 -19.59
N LEU A 20 28.07 55.49 -18.53
CA LEU A 20 27.33 54.58 -17.65
C LEU A 20 26.07 54.04 -18.33
N ASP A 21 25.37 54.88 -19.08
CA ASP A 21 24.15 54.49 -19.81
C ASP A 21 24.47 53.47 -20.91
N GLU A 22 25.57 53.65 -21.65
CA GLU A 22 26.06 52.66 -22.63
C GLU A 22 26.41 51.32 -21.97
N LYS A 23 27.06 51.34 -20.81
CA LYS A 23 27.39 50.12 -20.06
C LYS A 23 26.15 49.43 -19.50
N MET A 24 25.16 50.21 -19.04
CA MET A 24 23.89 49.67 -18.61
C MET A 24 23.15 49.01 -19.77
N GLN A 25 23.11 49.64 -20.94
CA GLN A 25 22.54 49.01 -22.15
C GLN A 25 23.27 47.73 -22.54
N LYS A 26 24.59 47.66 -22.36
CA LYS A 26 25.38 46.45 -22.59
C LYS A 26 25.04 45.35 -21.58
N LEU A 27 24.86 45.70 -20.31
CA LEU A 27 24.39 44.77 -19.27
C LEU A 27 23.01 44.22 -19.61
N LYS A 28 22.05 45.10 -19.98
CA LYS A 28 20.68 44.70 -20.38
C LYS A 28 20.67 43.73 -21.55
N ARG A 29 21.42 44.01 -22.63
CA ARG A 29 21.54 43.09 -23.78
C ARG A 29 22.04 41.71 -23.37
N LYS A 30 23.07 41.65 -22.51
CA LYS A 30 23.59 40.37 -22.01
C LYS A 30 22.61 39.67 -21.06
N LEU A 31 21.82 40.43 -20.31
CA LEU A 31 20.78 39.89 -19.45
C LEU A 31 19.63 39.29 -20.28
N GLU A 32 19.28 39.90 -21.40
CA GLU A 32 18.32 39.37 -22.37
C GLU A 32 18.82 38.05 -22.98
N ASP A 33 20.10 37.97 -23.35
CA ASP A 33 20.73 36.73 -23.84
C ASP A 33 20.66 35.62 -22.77
N LEU A 34 20.99 35.96 -21.52
CA LEU A 34 20.93 35.03 -20.39
C LEU A 34 19.50 34.56 -20.10
N SER A 35 18.53 35.47 -20.15
CA SER A 35 17.11 35.17 -19.92
C SER A 35 16.53 34.29 -21.01
N SER A 36 16.93 34.53 -22.27
CA SER A 36 16.56 33.68 -23.40
C SER A 36 17.10 32.26 -23.21
N ARG A 37 18.37 32.14 -22.78
CA ARG A 37 18.98 30.85 -22.50
C ARG A 37 18.34 30.13 -21.31
N GLU A 38 17.97 30.86 -20.26
CA GLU A 38 17.22 30.34 -19.12
C GLU A 38 15.87 29.77 -19.57
N ALA A 39 15.13 30.48 -20.43
CA ALA A 39 13.87 30.02 -20.97
C ALA A 39 14.01 28.72 -21.78
N ASP A 40 15.03 28.63 -22.65
CA ASP A 40 15.33 27.42 -23.41
C ASP A 40 15.65 26.23 -22.48
N ILE A 41 16.52 26.44 -21.48
CA ILE A 41 16.90 25.42 -20.51
C ILE A 41 15.67 24.96 -19.71
N ASN A 42 14.83 25.87 -19.24
CA ASN A 42 13.63 25.52 -18.49
C ASN A 42 12.67 24.67 -19.34
N LYS A 43 12.51 24.98 -20.62
CA LYS A 43 11.68 24.21 -21.54
C LYS A 43 12.27 22.82 -21.84
N GLU A 44 13.59 22.75 -22.02
CA GLU A 44 14.30 21.46 -22.17
C GLU A 44 14.23 20.61 -20.90
N LEU A 45 14.33 21.23 -19.73
CA LEU A 45 14.19 20.56 -18.43
C LEU A 45 12.76 20.09 -18.21
N GLU A 46 11.74 20.91 -18.49
CA GLU A 46 10.34 20.52 -18.40
C GLU A 46 10.05 19.31 -19.29
N TYR A 47 10.55 19.31 -20.52
CA TYR A 47 10.46 18.15 -21.40
C TYR A 47 11.25 16.95 -20.87
N ALA A 48 12.49 17.13 -20.43
CA ALA A 48 13.34 16.04 -19.97
C ALA A 48 12.85 15.43 -18.64
N GLU A 49 12.38 16.25 -17.70
CA GLU A 49 11.84 15.84 -16.41
C GLU A 49 10.45 15.19 -16.58
N SER A 50 9.69 15.55 -17.63
CA SER A 50 8.50 14.77 -18.04
C SER A 50 8.85 13.34 -18.49
N LEU A 51 10.11 13.10 -18.85
CA LEU A 51 10.68 11.77 -19.07
C LEU A 51 11.24 11.26 -17.72
N TYR A 52 10.34 10.82 -16.82
CA TYR A 52 10.50 10.36 -15.41
C TYR A 52 11.82 9.68 -14.96
N LEU A 53 12.71 9.27 -15.85
CA LEU A 53 14.04 8.70 -15.56
C LEU A 53 15.18 9.72 -15.61
N LYS A 54 14.92 10.98 -16.00
CA LYS A 54 15.94 12.03 -16.09
C LYS A 54 15.81 13.00 -14.94
N LYS A 55 16.87 13.10 -14.12
CA LYS A 55 16.98 14.12 -13.07
C LYS A 55 17.88 15.24 -13.53
N ARG A 56 17.50 16.47 -13.18
CA ARG A 56 18.33 17.66 -13.34
C ARG A 56 19.64 17.52 -12.58
N ARG A 57 20.74 17.89 -13.24
CA ARG A 57 22.05 17.95 -12.59
C ARG A 57 22.10 19.10 -11.59
N GLN A 58 22.76 18.89 -10.45
CA GLN A 58 22.93 19.93 -9.44
C GLN A 58 23.59 21.21 -9.97
N GLN A 59 24.48 21.08 -10.96
CA GLN A 59 25.11 22.24 -11.61
C GLN A 59 24.10 23.13 -12.33
N VAL A 60 23.07 22.54 -12.94
CA VAL A 60 21.99 23.28 -13.64
C VAL A 60 21.08 23.97 -12.63
N GLU A 61 20.74 23.28 -11.54
CA GLU A 61 19.95 23.85 -10.45
C GLU A 61 20.66 25.06 -9.80
N ASN A 62 21.96 24.93 -9.53
CA ASN A 62 22.76 26.01 -8.99
C ASN A 62 22.87 27.19 -9.97
N TRP A 63 22.94 26.92 -11.27
CA TRP A 63 22.97 27.95 -12.30
C TRP A 63 21.67 28.73 -12.36
N LEU A 64 20.50 28.06 -12.36
CA LEU A 64 19.19 28.72 -12.35
C LEU A 64 19.04 29.66 -11.14
N LYS A 65 19.43 29.20 -9.94
CA LYS A 65 19.45 30.05 -8.74
C LYS A 65 20.35 31.28 -8.88
N ASN A 66 21.49 31.13 -9.55
CA ASN A 66 22.40 32.24 -9.79
C ASN A 66 21.85 33.24 -10.82
N VAL A 67 21.15 32.77 -11.85
CA VAL A 67 20.45 33.62 -12.83
C VAL A 67 19.36 34.43 -12.14
N GLU A 68 18.51 33.77 -11.33
CA GLU A 68 17.45 34.45 -10.59
C GLU A 68 18.00 35.50 -9.59
N ARG A 69 19.13 35.19 -8.93
CA ARG A 69 19.85 36.14 -8.05
C ARG A 69 20.33 37.37 -8.84
N ILE A 70 20.94 37.16 -10.00
CA ILE A 70 21.46 38.25 -10.85
C ILE A 70 20.32 39.09 -11.41
N ASN A 71 19.25 38.48 -11.89
CA ASN A 71 18.05 39.17 -12.37
C ASN A 71 17.49 40.14 -11.32
N ARG A 72 17.36 39.69 -10.06
CA ARG A 72 16.95 40.54 -8.93
C ARG A 72 17.92 41.69 -8.66
N GLN A 73 19.23 41.43 -8.72
CA GLN A 73 20.25 42.47 -8.51
C GLN A 73 20.25 43.53 -9.61
N VAL A 74 20.05 43.13 -10.87
CA VAL A 74 19.95 44.08 -11.99
C VAL A 74 18.66 44.92 -11.89
N HIS A 75 17.51 44.31 -11.57
CA HIS A 75 16.26 45.05 -11.35
C HIS A 75 16.37 46.07 -10.19
N SER A 76 16.99 45.68 -9.08
CA SER A 76 17.23 46.60 -7.96
C SER A 76 18.17 47.75 -8.34
N LEU A 77 19.17 47.47 -9.18
CA LEU A 77 20.09 48.47 -9.70
C LEU A 77 19.37 49.46 -10.62
N GLU A 78 18.44 48.99 -11.45
CA GLU A 78 17.61 49.82 -12.32
C GLU A 78 16.71 50.76 -11.51
N GLN A 79 16.02 50.26 -10.48
CA GLN A 79 15.24 51.10 -9.56
C GLN A 79 16.10 52.16 -8.86
N THR A 80 17.32 51.79 -8.45
CA THR A 80 18.24 52.73 -7.79
C THR A 80 18.72 53.85 -8.74
N LEU A 81 18.77 53.60 -10.04
CA LEU A 81 19.15 54.58 -11.06
C LEU A 81 18.01 55.58 -11.36
N GLU A 82 16.76 55.15 -11.24
CA GLU A 82 15.60 56.02 -11.39
C GLU A 82 15.45 57.01 -10.21
N GLU A 83 15.96 56.66 -9.02
CA GLU A 83 15.70 57.40 -7.77
C GLU A 83 16.79 58.42 -7.33
N ARG A 84 18.02 58.42 -7.88
CA ARG A 84 19.16 59.21 -7.31
C ARG A 84 19.72 60.35 -8.17
N ARG A 85 19.99 61.51 -7.52
CA ARG A 85 20.81 62.63 -8.04
C ARG A 85 22.31 62.45 -7.74
N LEU A 86 23.11 62.36 -8.81
CA LEU A 86 24.56 62.62 -9.04
C LEU A 86 25.67 62.11 -8.08
N LEU A 87 25.47 61.93 -6.76
CA LEU A 87 26.59 61.70 -5.82
C LEU A 87 27.05 60.24 -5.61
N GLY A 88 26.44 59.26 -6.27
CA GLY A 88 26.77 57.81 -6.14
C GLY A 88 27.24 57.11 -7.43
N ARG A 89 27.47 57.84 -8.53
CA ARG A 89 27.65 57.26 -9.87
C ARG A 89 28.88 56.38 -10.05
N VAL A 90 29.96 56.62 -9.30
CA VAL A 90 31.19 55.79 -9.36
C VAL A 90 30.97 54.40 -8.74
N GLN A 91 30.19 54.31 -7.66
CA GLN A 91 29.84 53.02 -7.04
C GLN A 91 28.88 52.22 -7.93
N LEU A 92 27.91 52.91 -8.56
CA LEU A 92 27.02 52.30 -9.54
C LEU A 92 27.78 51.78 -10.76
N TRP A 93 28.78 52.52 -11.24
CA TRP A 93 29.63 52.10 -12.35
C TRP A 93 30.38 50.81 -12.05
N LYS A 94 31.03 50.70 -10.88
CA LYS A 94 31.71 49.47 -10.47
C LYS A 94 30.72 48.31 -10.39
N ARG A 95 29.52 48.56 -9.87
CA ARG A 95 28.49 47.54 -9.73
C ARG A 95 27.96 47.05 -11.08
N VAL A 96 27.78 47.95 -12.06
CA VAL A 96 27.41 47.59 -13.44
C VAL A 96 28.49 46.72 -14.09
N GLU A 97 29.77 47.06 -13.92
CA GLU A 97 30.86 46.24 -14.46
C GLU A 97 30.94 44.86 -13.82
N GLU A 98 30.84 44.78 -12.49
CA GLU A 98 30.79 43.52 -11.74
C GLU A 98 29.67 42.62 -12.26
N LEU A 99 28.43 43.14 -12.31
CA LEU A 99 27.26 42.40 -12.79
C LEU A 99 27.39 42.02 -14.26
N THR A 100 27.99 42.88 -15.10
CA THR A 100 28.25 42.54 -16.50
C THR A 100 29.22 41.37 -16.62
N GLY A 101 30.24 41.32 -15.75
CA GLY A 101 31.17 40.19 -15.65
C GLY A 101 30.45 38.91 -15.22
N GLU A 102 29.65 38.97 -14.14
CA GLU A 102 28.89 37.83 -13.62
C GLU A 102 27.88 37.29 -14.65
N VAL A 103 27.12 38.15 -15.34
CA VAL A 103 26.20 37.75 -16.41
C VAL A 103 26.95 37.05 -17.53
N THR A 104 28.10 37.59 -17.95
CA THR A 104 28.91 36.97 -19.02
C THR A 104 29.38 35.57 -18.63
N GLN A 105 29.82 35.41 -17.38
CA GLN A 105 30.23 34.12 -16.86
C GLN A 105 29.07 33.12 -16.81
N LEU A 106 27.87 33.56 -16.42
CA LEU A 106 26.68 32.71 -16.42
C LEU A 106 26.26 32.29 -17.83
N VAL A 107 26.35 33.19 -18.82
CA VAL A 107 26.08 32.84 -20.23
C VAL A 107 27.00 31.71 -20.70
N ASP A 108 28.29 31.77 -20.37
CA ASP A 108 29.24 30.70 -20.73
C ASP A 108 29.01 29.40 -19.96
N GLN A 109 28.64 29.48 -18.67
CA GLN A 109 28.29 28.32 -17.86
C GLN A 109 27.00 27.63 -18.32
N GLY A 110 26.06 28.37 -18.94
CA GLY A 110 24.79 27.88 -19.45
C GLY A 110 24.90 26.93 -20.67
N ARG A 111 26.11 26.58 -21.11
CA ARG A 111 26.36 25.66 -22.23
C ARG A 111 26.26 24.18 -21.86
N PHE A 112 26.48 23.83 -20.58
CA PHE A 112 26.38 22.46 -20.03
C PHE A 112 26.82 21.33 -20.98
N PRO A 113 28.13 21.18 -21.28
CA PRO A 113 28.63 20.16 -22.21
C PRO A 113 28.34 18.72 -21.78
N GLY A 114 28.08 18.48 -20.48
CA GLY A 114 27.64 17.17 -19.94
C GLY A 114 26.13 16.92 -20.01
N GLY A 115 25.38 17.78 -20.70
CA GLY A 115 23.91 17.77 -20.76
C GLY A 115 23.24 18.34 -19.50
N LEU A 116 21.93 18.63 -19.61
CA LEU A 116 21.14 19.24 -18.52
C LEU A 116 20.70 18.25 -17.44
N THR A 117 20.55 16.98 -17.83
CA THR A 117 20.04 15.91 -16.98
C THR A 117 20.98 14.71 -16.99
N PHE A 118 20.79 13.82 -16.03
CA PHE A 118 21.40 12.49 -15.98
C PHE A 118 20.30 11.45 -15.76
N GLU A 119 20.56 10.21 -16.16
CA GLU A 119 19.66 9.10 -15.86
C GLU A 119 19.74 8.77 -14.37
N ALA A 120 18.61 8.87 -13.68
CA ALA A 120 18.50 8.36 -12.33
C ALA A 120 18.40 6.84 -12.41
N HIS A 121 19.37 6.13 -11.81
CA HIS A 121 19.22 4.71 -11.58
C HIS A 121 18.13 4.51 -10.52
N GLU A 122 17.00 3.94 -10.91
CA GLU A 122 16.04 3.42 -9.94
C GLU A 122 16.64 2.17 -9.31
N THR A 123 16.48 2.03 -7.99
CA THR A 123 16.81 0.78 -7.31
C THR A 123 15.88 -0.31 -7.82
N LYS A 124 16.37 -1.56 -7.93
CA LYS A 124 15.57 -2.72 -8.36
C LYS A 124 14.41 -3.08 -7.42
N GLY A 125 14.30 -2.39 -6.28
CA GLY A 125 13.49 -2.78 -5.14
C GLY A 125 14.33 -3.49 -4.08
N ASP A 126 13.70 -3.80 -2.95
CA ASP A 126 14.31 -4.54 -1.85
C ASP A 126 13.90 -6.02 -1.91
N ALA A 127 14.77 -6.91 -1.41
CA ALA A 127 14.42 -8.31 -1.24
C ALA A 127 13.26 -8.43 -0.23
N LEU A 128 12.25 -9.23 -0.58
CA LEU A 128 11.11 -9.52 0.27
C LEU A 128 11.48 -10.57 1.32
N LEU A 129 10.85 -10.53 2.50
CA LEU A 129 11.00 -11.60 3.48
C LEU A 129 10.44 -12.91 2.90
N THR A 130 11.21 -13.99 2.98
CA THR A 130 10.77 -15.31 2.51
C THR A 130 11.00 -16.37 3.56
N THR A 131 10.09 -17.35 3.59
CA THR A 131 10.29 -18.58 4.34
C THR A 131 11.14 -19.54 3.52
N LYS A 132 11.97 -20.36 4.18
CA LYS A 132 12.77 -21.38 3.52
C LYS A 132 11.91 -22.28 2.62
N LEU A 133 12.32 -22.49 1.38
CA LEU A 133 11.70 -23.47 0.49
C LEU A 133 11.97 -24.88 1.01
N VAL A 134 10.89 -25.65 1.19
CA VAL A 134 10.95 -27.06 1.54
C VAL A 134 10.51 -27.87 0.33
N GLY A 135 11.37 -28.79 -0.12
CA GLY A 135 11.05 -29.77 -1.15
C GLY A 135 11.74 -29.57 -2.49
N GLN A 136 12.02 -30.70 -3.14
CA GLN A 136 12.59 -30.80 -4.47
C GLN A 136 11.61 -30.30 -5.54
N THR A 137 10.30 -30.44 -5.31
CA THR A 137 9.25 -29.99 -6.22
C THR A 137 9.27 -28.46 -6.37
N PHE A 138 9.41 -27.73 -5.25
CA PHE A 138 9.55 -26.28 -5.24
C PHE A 138 10.79 -25.82 -6.00
N GLN A 139 11.94 -26.45 -5.77
CA GLN A 139 13.17 -26.13 -6.49
C GLN A 139 13.05 -26.39 -7.99
N THR A 140 12.46 -27.52 -8.37
CA THR A 140 12.24 -27.87 -9.79
C THR A 140 11.34 -26.84 -10.48
N ASN A 141 10.28 -26.38 -9.81
CA ASN A 141 9.40 -25.33 -10.35
C ASN A 141 10.12 -23.97 -10.41
N MET A 142 10.95 -23.65 -9.41
CA MET A 142 11.77 -22.44 -9.39
C MET A 142 12.74 -22.42 -10.57
N ASP A 143 13.45 -23.53 -10.82
CA ASP A 143 14.37 -23.67 -11.94
C ASP A 143 13.66 -23.57 -13.29
N LYS A 144 12.48 -24.20 -13.44
CA LYS A 144 11.65 -24.05 -14.64
C LYS A 144 11.25 -22.60 -14.90
N ILE A 145 10.75 -21.89 -13.88
CA ILE A 145 10.39 -20.48 -14.00
C ILE A 145 11.62 -19.67 -14.40
N TRP A 146 12.75 -19.91 -13.74
CA TRP A 146 14.01 -19.21 -14.03
C TRP A 146 14.47 -19.43 -15.47
N THR A 147 14.50 -20.68 -15.94
CA THR A 147 14.85 -21.01 -17.32
C THR A 147 13.93 -20.34 -18.33
N CYS A 148 12.61 -20.40 -18.11
CA CYS A 148 11.64 -19.75 -18.98
C CYS A 148 11.81 -18.22 -18.98
N LEU A 149 12.07 -17.61 -17.82
CA LEU A 149 12.24 -16.17 -17.72
C LEU A 149 13.48 -15.68 -18.48
N MET A 150 14.52 -16.51 -18.63
CA MET A 150 15.72 -16.20 -19.41
C MET A 150 15.57 -16.43 -20.92
N GLN A 151 14.45 -16.99 -21.40
CA GLN A 151 14.18 -17.17 -22.83
C GLN A 151 13.50 -15.93 -23.40
N ASP A 152 14.05 -15.35 -24.47
CA ASP A 152 13.52 -14.11 -25.08
C ASP A 152 12.12 -14.28 -25.68
N GLU A 153 11.76 -15.47 -26.17
CA GLU A 153 10.44 -15.71 -26.73
C GLU A 153 9.33 -15.82 -25.66
N VAL A 154 9.72 -16.05 -24.40
CA VAL A 154 8.79 -16.18 -23.28
C VAL A 154 8.62 -14.82 -22.60
N LEU A 155 7.44 -14.24 -22.83
CA LEU A 155 7.02 -12.94 -22.35
C LEU A 155 6.00 -13.03 -21.22
N ILE A 156 5.13 -14.05 -21.22
CA ILE A 156 4.09 -14.22 -20.18
C ILE A 156 4.17 -15.63 -19.59
N ILE A 157 4.44 -15.69 -18.28
CA ILE A 157 4.48 -16.92 -17.49
C ILE A 157 3.29 -16.92 -16.53
N GLY A 158 2.41 -17.91 -16.64
CA GLY A 158 1.31 -18.14 -15.72
C GLY A 158 1.63 -19.27 -14.75
N ILE A 159 1.58 -18.99 -13.45
CA ILE A 159 1.78 -19.95 -12.38
C ILE A 159 0.42 -20.21 -11.73
N TYR A 160 -0.06 -21.44 -11.79
CA TYR A 160 -1.40 -21.75 -11.32
C TYR A 160 -1.43 -22.97 -10.39
N GLY A 161 -2.48 -23.06 -9.57
CA GLY A 161 -2.65 -24.13 -8.60
C GLY A 161 -3.59 -23.71 -7.48
N MET A 162 -4.02 -24.68 -6.67
CA MET A 162 -4.99 -24.47 -5.60
C MET A 162 -4.55 -23.37 -4.61
N GLY A 163 -5.51 -22.77 -3.90
CA GLY A 163 -5.20 -21.88 -2.77
C GLY A 163 -4.28 -22.56 -1.75
N GLY A 164 -3.38 -21.80 -1.12
CA GLY A 164 -2.49 -22.33 -0.08
C GLY A 164 -1.38 -23.29 -0.55
N VAL A 165 -1.25 -23.54 -1.86
CA VAL A 165 -0.21 -24.43 -2.43
C VAL A 165 1.19 -23.77 -2.48
N GLY A 166 1.31 -22.48 -2.17
CA GLY A 166 2.60 -21.76 -2.12
C GLY A 166 3.01 -21.05 -3.41
N LYS A 167 2.07 -20.66 -4.27
CA LYS A 167 2.34 -19.89 -5.51
C LYS A 167 3.04 -18.55 -5.22
N THR A 168 2.47 -17.75 -4.32
CA THR A 168 3.05 -16.48 -3.89
C THR A 168 4.47 -16.69 -3.37
N THR A 169 4.66 -17.65 -2.44
CA THR A 169 5.99 -18.01 -1.90
C THR A 169 7.00 -18.36 -2.99
N LEU A 170 6.60 -19.14 -4.00
CA LEU A 170 7.46 -19.50 -5.13
C LEU A 170 7.88 -18.25 -5.92
N VAL A 171 6.96 -17.36 -6.23
CA VAL A 171 7.26 -16.14 -6.98
C VAL A 171 8.03 -15.13 -6.14
N THR A 172 7.86 -15.08 -4.82
CA THR A 172 8.69 -14.25 -3.92
C THR A 172 10.17 -14.67 -3.98
N HIS A 173 10.46 -15.97 -4.07
CA HIS A 173 11.85 -16.44 -4.26
C HIS A 173 12.40 -16.07 -5.64
N ILE A 174 11.58 -16.14 -6.69
CA ILE A 174 11.96 -15.67 -8.02
C ILE A 174 12.24 -14.17 -8.01
N HIS A 175 11.37 -13.38 -7.39
CA HIS A 175 11.55 -11.94 -7.20
C HIS A 175 12.90 -11.65 -6.53
N ASN A 176 13.18 -12.25 -5.38
CA ASN A 176 14.44 -12.01 -4.67
C ASN A 176 15.66 -12.42 -5.48
N LYS A 177 15.58 -13.56 -6.18
CA LYS A 177 16.65 -14.00 -7.08
C LYS A 177 16.87 -13.00 -8.23
N LEU A 178 15.83 -12.32 -8.73
CA LEU A 178 15.96 -11.27 -9.73
C LEU A 178 16.63 -10.00 -9.15
N ILE A 179 16.28 -9.63 -7.92
CA ILE A 179 16.92 -8.51 -7.20
C ILE A 179 18.42 -8.78 -6.98
N GLU A 180 18.77 -9.99 -6.55
CA GLU A 180 20.16 -10.41 -6.28
C GLU A 180 21.04 -10.54 -7.54
N ASN A 181 20.45 -10.66 -8.73
CA ASN A 181 21.18 -10.82 -9.99
C ASN A 181 21.15 -9.51 -10.82
N PRO A 182 22.09 -8.57 -10.57
CA PRO A 182 22.06 -7.23 -11.17
C PRO A 182 22.13 -7.24 -12.70
N ASN A 183 22.69 -8.29 -13.32
CA ASN A 183 22.95 -8.35 -14.75
C ASN A 183 21.80 -8.93 -15.61
N THR A 184 20.64 -9.26 -15.01
CA THR A 184 19.54 -9.92 -15.75
C THR A 184 18.44 -8.93 -16.18
N PHE A 185 17.72 -8.35 -15.22
CA PHE A 185 16.60 -7.44 -15.48
C PHE A 185 16.78 -6.13 -14.73
N ASP A 186 16.72 -4.98 -15.41
CA ASP A 186 16.99 -3.68 -14.80
C ASP A 186 15.97 -3.27 -13.74
N HIS A 187 14.73 -3.78 -13.85
CA HIS A 187 13.64 -3.44 -12.92
C HIS A 187 12.74 -4.65 -12.65
N VAL A 188 12.29 -4.81 -11.40
CA VAL A 188 11.32 -5.82 -10.99
C VAL A 188 10.20 -5.13 -10.22
N PHE A 189 8.97 -5.32 -10.67
CA PHE A 189 7.78 -4.72 -10.08
C PHE A 189 6.86 -5.81 -9.55
N TRP A 190 6.30 -5.61 -8.37
CA TRP A 190 5.38 -6.56 -7.73
C TRP A 190 4.05 -5.89 -7.40
N ILE A 191 2.95 -6.49 -7.83
CA ILE A 191 1.59 -6.05 -7.50
C ILE A 191 0.77 -7.27 -7.11
N THR A 192 0.09 -7.19 -5.97
CA THR A 192 -0.96 -8.15 -5.62
C THR A 192 -2.30 -7.63 -6.13
N VAL A 193 -3.00 -8.45 -6.90
CA VAL A 193 -4.28 -8.13 -7.53
C VAL A 193 -5.40 -8.63 -6.61
N SER A 194 -6.14 -7.70 -6.01
CA SER A 194 -7.21 -8.04 -5.09
C SER A 194 -8.47 -8.54 -5.80
N GLN A 195 -9.35 -9.25 -5.08
CA GLN A 195 -10.64 -9.73 -5.59
C GLN A 195 -11.59 -8.60 -6.04
N ASP A 196 -11.55 -7.45 -5.37
CA ASP A 196 -12.27 -6.21 -5.73
C ASP A 196 -11.62 -5.51 -6.95
N PHE A 197 -11.37 -6.28 -7.99
CA PHE A 197 -10.61 -5.87 -9.14
C PHE A 197 -11.35 -4.80 -9.96
N SER A 198 -10.64 -3.71 -10.25
CA SER A 198 -10.98 -2.80 -11.35
C SER A 198 -9.73 -2.38 -12.11
N ILE A 199 -9.86 -2.12 -13.42
CA ILE A 199 -8.75 -1.62 -14.24
C ILE A 199 -8.17 -0.34 -13.63
N HIS A 200 -9.04 0.56 -13.16
CA HIS A 200 -8.62 1.81 -12.55
C HIS A 200 -7.77 1.61 -11.28
N LYS A 201 -8.15 0.66 -10.41
CA LYS A 201 -7.38 0.30 -9.20
C LYS A 201 -6.01 -0.24 -9.58
N LEU A 202 -5.95 -1.23 -10.48
CA LEU A 202 -4.69 -1.80 -10.94
C LEU A 202 -3.79 -0.74 -11.61
N GLN A 203 -4.36 0.16 -12.42
CA GLN A 203 -3.62 1.28 -13.00
C GLN A 203 -3.02 2.20 -11.94
N ASN A 204 -3.77 2.50 -10.87
CA ASN A 204 -3.26 3.28 -9.73
C ASN A 204 -2.12 2.56 -9.01
N ASP A 205 -2.25 1.25 -8.80
CA ASP A 205 -1.23 0.49 -8.06
C ASP A 205 0.07 0.35 -8.87
N ILE A 206 -0.04 0.15 -10.19
CA ILE A 206 1.13 0.25 -11.09
C ILE A 206 1.72 1.66 -11.05
N ALA A 207 0.87 2.71 -11.11
CA ALA A 207 1.35 4.09 -11.11
C ALA A 207 2.14 4.44 -9.85
N LYS A 208 1.66 4.02 -8.67
CA LYS A 208 2.36 4.22 -7.38
C LYS A 208 3.76 3.62 -7.42
N ILE A 209 3.90 2.38 -7.89
CA ILE A 209 5.19 1.68 -7.97
C ILE A 209 6.13 2.36 -8.97
N LEU A 210 5.59 2.87 -10.07
CA LEU A 210 6.36 3.61 -11.07
C LEU A 210 6.62 5.08 -10.70
N ASN A 211 6.18 5.52 -9.51
CA ASN A 211 6.19 6.92 -9.06
C ASN A 211 5.55 7.89 -10.07
N LEU A 212 4.42 7.47 -10.65
CA LEU A 212 3.63 8.25 -11.59
C LEU A 212 2.40 8.83 -10.91
N ASP A 213 2.15 10.11 -11.15
CA ASP A 213 0.91 10.76 -10.76
C ASP A 213 -0.15 10.65 -11.88
N LEU A 214 -1.23 9.94 -11.57
CA LEU A 214 -2.41 9.82 -12.41
C LEU A 214 -3.65 10.50 -11.79
N SER A 215 -3.50 11.24 -10.70
CA SER A 215 -4.63 11.83 -9.93
C SER A 215 -5.51 12.77 -10.75
N ASN A 216 -4.93 13.50 -11.70
CA ASN A 216 -5.64 14.44 -12.57
C ASN A 216 -6.21 13.80 -13.85
N MET A 217 -6.25 12.46 -13.93
CA MET A 217 -6.63 11.73 -15.15
C MET A 217 -7.65 10.63 -14.85
N ASP A 218 -8.91 10.88 -15.19
CA ASP A 218 -9.99 9.89 -15.06
C ASP A 218 -10.13 8.97 -16.29
N ASP A 219 -9.52 9.35 -17.43
CA ASP A 219 -9.62 8.60 -18.67
C ASP A 219 -8.72 7.34 -18.65
N GLU A 220 -9.35 6.17 -18.55
CA GLU A 220 -8.69 4.84 -18.54
C GLU A 220 -7.68 4.66 -19.67
N LYS A 221 -7.97 5.13 -20.89
CA LYS A 221 -7.08 4.93 -22.05
C LYS A 221 -5.85 5.82 -21.96
N LYS A 222 -6.01 7.08 -21.54
CA LYS A 222 -4.87 7.99 -21.35
C LYS A 222 -3.97 7.51 -20.22
N ARG A 223 -4.55 6.98 -19.14
CA ARG A 223 -3.83 6.35 -18.03
C ARG A 223 -3.03 5.14 -18.52
N ALA A 224 -3.66 4.23 -19.27
CA ALA A 224 -3.01 3.08 -19.87
C ALA A 224 -1.83 3.49 -20.78
N ALA A 225 -2.01 4.52 -21.62
CA ALA A 225 -0.95 5.01 -22.50
C ALA A 225 0.26 5.55 -21.72
N LYS A 226 0.03 6.29 -20.62
CA LYS A 226 1.12 6.77 -19.75
C LYS A 226 1.85 5.62 -19.07
N LEU A 227 1.11 4.66 -18.52
CA LEU A 227 1.69 3.47 -17.88
C LEU A 227 2.52 2.65 -18.87
N ALA A 228 1.99 2.41 -20.06
CA ALA A 228 2.70 1.72 -21.13
C ALA A 228 3.98 2.45 -21.51
N GLN A 229 3.92 3.77 -21.70
CA GLN A 229 5.11 4.57 -22.03
C GLN A 229 6.17 4.50 -20.93
N ALA A 230 5.75 4.52 -19.66
CA ALA A 230 6.67 4.44 -18.52
C ALA A 230 7.32 3.06 -18.36
N LEU A 231 6.56 1.98 -18.55
CA LEU A 231 7.09 0.61 -18.56
C LEU A 231 8.00 0.37 -19.77
N MET A 232 7.66 0.90 -20.95
CA MET A 232 8.49 0.76 -22.16
C MET A 232 9.84 1.48 -22.06
N ARG A 233 9.91 2.58 -21.32
CA ARG A 233 11.18 3.30 -21.06
C ARG A 233 12.12 2.51 -20.15
N ARG A 234 11.55 1.65 -19.29
CA ARG A 234 12.25 0.75 -18.38
C ARG A 234 12.47 -0.58 -19.10
N GLN A 235 13.53 -0.60 -19.91
CA GLN A 235 13.96 -1.79 -20.66
C GLN A 235 14.22 -2.95 -19.68
N GLN A 236 14.12 -4.19 -20.16
CA GLN A 236 14.38 -5.40 -19.37
C GLN A 236 13.69 -5.38 -17.98
N SER A 237 12.38 -5.11 -17.96
CA SER A 237 11.58 -5.13 -16.73
C SER A 237 10.79 -6.42 -16.57
N VAL A 238 10.59 -6.85 -15.32
CA VAL A 238 9.66 -7.92 -14.96
C VAL A 238 8.53 -7.32 -14.12
N LEU A 239 7.29 -7.52 -14.55
CA LEU A 239 6.11 -7.22 -13.76
C LEU A 239 5.52 -8.52 -13.22
N ILE A 240 5.35 -8.59 -11.90
CA ILE A 240 4.72 -9.70 -11.20
C ILE A 240 3.31 -9.24 -10.79
N LEU A 241 2.30 -9.95 -11.27
CA LEU A 241 0.91 -9.80 -10.85
C LEU A 241 0.53 -11.03 -10.00
N ASP A 242 0.62 -10.88 -8.69
CA ASP A 242 0.26 -11.93 -7.75
C ASP A 242 -1.27 -11.96 -7.54
N ASP A 243 -1.80 -13.17 -7.43
CA ASP A 243 -3.19 -13.51 -7.12
C ASP A 243 -4.26 -12.98 -8.10
N VAL A 244 -4.07 -13.23 -9.41
CA VAL A 244 -5.04 -12.82 -10.43
C VAL A 244 -6.28 -13.73 -10.42
N TRP A 245 -7.43 -13.15 -10.06
CA TRP A 245 -8.72 -13.85 -10.00
C TRP A 245 -9.44 -13.96 -11.34
N ASN A 246 -9.44 -12.89 -12.12
CA ASN A 246 -10.20 -12.79 -13.37
C ASN A 246 -9.32 -12.35 -14.53
N HIS A 247 -9.67 -12.78 -15.75
CA HIS A 247 -9.00 -12.31 -16.95
C HIS A 247 -9.33 -10.84 -17.26
N PHE A 248 -8.35 -10.10 -17.76
CA PHE A 248 -8.50 -8.74 -18.26
C PHE A 248 -7.54 -8.47 -19.41
N VAL A 249 -7.79 -7.38 -20.13
CA VAL A 249 -6.99 -6.99 -21.31
C VAL A 249 -5.79 -6.16 -20.85
N LEU A 250 -4.56 -6.64 -21.06
CA LEU A 250 -3.33 -5.98 -20.61
C LEU A 250 -3.17 -4.56 -21.19
N GLU A 251 -3.63 -4.35 -22.42
CA GLU A 251 -3.60 -3.06 -23.11
C GLU A 251 -4.51 -2.02 -22.44
N LYS A 252 -5.63 -2.45 -21.83
CA LYS A 252 -6.50 -1.54 -21.06
C LYS A 252 -5.84 -1.10 -19.77
N VAL A 253 -5.02 -1.95 -19.16
CA VAL A 253 -4.23 -1.57 -17.98
C VAL A 253 -3.04 -0.70 -18.39
N GLY A 254 -2.48 -0.92 -19.58
CA GLY A 254 -1.28 -0.24 -20.04
C GLY A 254 -0.02 -1.05 -19.76
N ILE A 255 -0.09 -2.38 -19.81
CA ILE A 255 1.05 -3.28 -19.64
C ILE A 255 1.59 -3.69 -21.03
N PRO A 256 2.75 -3.17 -21.47
CA PRO A 256 3.27 -3.37 -22.80
C PRO A 256 4.21 -4.59 -22.85
N VAL A 257 3.62 -5.78 -22.92
CA VAL A 257 4.39 -7.03 -22.98
C VAL A 257 5.13 -7.16 -24.30
N ARG A 258 6.47 -7.24 -24.26
CA ARG A 258 7.32 -7.32 -25.47
C ARG A 258 8.74 -7.82 -25.17
N VAL A 259 9.40 -8.37 -26.19
CA VAL A 259 10.83 -8.73 -26.13
C VAL A 259 11.68 -7.49 -25.82
N ASN A 260 12.65 -7.63 -24.92
CA ASN A 260 13.50 -6.56 -24.40
C ASN A 260 12.75 -5.40 -23.69
N GLY A 261 11.44 -5.54 -23.46
CA GLY A 261 10.62 -4.58 -22.72
C GLY A 261 10.21 -5.13 -21.37
N CYS A 262 8.92 -5.44 -21.22
CA CYS A 262 8.34 -5.92 -19.97
C CYS A 262 7.92 -7.38 -20.12
N LYS A 263 8.48 -8.27 -19.29
CA LYS A 263 7.99 -9.65 -19.09
C LYS A 263 6.99 -9.68 -17.96
N LEU A 264 5.99 -10.55 -18.06
CA LEU A 264 4.90 -10.69 -17.10
C LEU A 264 4.96 -12.07 -16.44
N ILE A 265 4.99 -12.09 -15.12
CA ILE A 265 4.70 -13.28 -14.31
C ILE A 265 3.36 -13.03 -13.63
N LEU A 266 2.44 -13.99 -13.71
CA LEU A 266 1.22 -13.93 -12.91
C LEU A 266 0.98 -15.21 -12.14
N THR A 267 0.44 -15.09 -10.94
CA THR A 267 -0.07 -16.23 -10.17
C THR A 267 -1.61 -16.22 -10.19
N THR A 268 -2.23 -17.39 -10.19
CA THR A 268 -3.70 -17.52 -10.17
C THR A 268 -4.12 -18.88 -9.63
N ARG A 269 -5.37 -19.00 -9.15
CA ARG A 269 -5.96 -20.31 -8.83
C ARG A 269 -6.43 -21.07 -10.08
N SER A 270 -6.65 -20.37 -11.20
CA SER A 270 -7.33 -20.92 -12.39
C SER A 270 -6.42 -21.07 -13.61
N LEU A 271 -6.36 -22.28 -14.17
CA LEU A 271 -5.71 -22.53 -15.46
C LEU A 271 -6.38 -21.73 -16.59
N ASP A 272 -7.69 -21.50 -16.51
CA ASP A 272 -8.42 -20.78 -17.54
C ASP A 272 -8.08 -19.28 -17.54
N VAL A 273 -7.78 -18.70 -16.37
CA VAL A 273 -7.23 -17.34 -16.29
C VAL A 273 -5.89 -17.27 -17.03
N CYS A 274 -4.96 -18.22 -16.79
CA CYS A 274 -3.70 -18.29 -17.55
C CYS A 274 -3.92 -18.41 -19.08
N ARG A 275 -4.94 -19.14 -19.52
CA ARG A 275 -5.27 -19.27 -20.95
C ARG A 275 -5.78 -17.96 -21.51
N ARG A 276 -6.72 -17.31 -20.83
CA ARG A 276 -7.35 -16.05 -21.28
C ARG A 276 -6.42 -14.84 -21.19
N MET A 277 -5.47 -14.85 -20.26
CA MET A 277 -4.41 -13.84 -20.16
C MET A 277 -3.28 -14.04 -21.19
N GLY A 278 -3.35 -15.10 -22.01
CA GLY A 278 -2.37 -15.34 -23.06
C GLY A 278 -1.02 -15.86 -22.56
N CYS A 279 -0.96 -16.51 -21.39
CA CYS A 279 0.30 -17.07 -20.87
C CYS A 279 0.88 -18.10 -21.83
N GLN A 280 2.10 -17.87 -22.29
CA GLN A 280 2.81 -18.79 -23.19
C GLN A 280 3.25 -20.04 -22.43
N VAL A 281 3.85 -19.82 -21.25
CA VAL A 281 4.25 -20.88 -20.32
C VAL A 281 3.24 -20.95 -19.18
N LYS A 282 2.82 -22.16 -18.84
CA LYS A 282 1.84 -22.43 -17.77
C LYS A 282 2.41 -23.47 -16.83
N ILE A 283 2.74 -23.07 -15.60
CA ILE A 283 3.38 -23.93 -14.59
C ILE A 283 2.36 -24.23 -13.51
N LYS A 284 2.03 -25.51 -13.35
CA LYS A 284 1.17 -25.98 -12.26
C LYS A 284 2.02 -26.18 -11.02
N VAL A 285 1.66 -25.53 -9.92
CA VAL A 285 2.21 -25.81 -8.60
C VAL A 285 1.36 -26.91 -7.98
N GLU A 286 1.96 -28.08 -7.83
CA GLU A 286 1.34 -29.24 -7.20
C GLU A 286 1.51 -29.19 -5.68
N PRO A 287 0.61 -29.81 -4.91
CA PRO A 287 0.84 -30.06 -3.48
C PRO A 287 2.16 -30.77 -3.21
N LEU A 288 2.71 -30.55 -2.02
CA LEU A 288 3.92 -31.20 -1.54
C LEU A 288 3.76 -32.72 -1.54
N SER A 289 4.87 -33.44 -1.79
CA SER A 289 4.90 -34.87 -1.52
C SER A 289 4.67 -35.14 -0.03
N LYS A 290 4.32 -36.38 0.32
CA LYS A 290 4.09 -36.77 1.72
C LYS A 290 5.33 -36.52 2.58
N GLU A 291 6.51 -36.73 2.01
CA GLU A 291 7.79 -36.55 2.66
C GLU A 291 8.15 -35.06 2.82
N GLU A 292 7.87 -34.25 1.80
CA GLU A 292 8.09 -32.80 1.83
C GLU A 292 7.13 -32.13 2.83
N ALA A 293 5.84 -32.50 2.80
CA ALA A 293 4.84 -32.03 3.76
C ALA A 293 5.20 -32.43 5.19
N TRP A 294 5.67 -33.66 5.39
CA TRP A 294 6.15 -34.12 6.70
C TRP A 294 7.37 -33.34 7.19
N SER A 295 8.32 -33.04 6.30
CA SER A 295 9.48 -32.21 6.64
C SER A 295 9.07 -30.80 7.05
N LEU A 296 8.16 -30.18 6.30
CA LEU A 296 7.61 -28.86 6.64
C LEU A 296 6.85 -28.90 7.96
N PHE A 297 6.04 -29.94 8.20
CA PHE A 297 5.29 -30.12 9.44
C PHE A 297 6.21 -30.17 10.66
N LEU A 298 7.27 -31.00 10.61
CA LEU A 298 8.24 -31.10 11.70
C LEU A 298 8.97 -29.78 11.96
N GLU A 299 9.36 -29.07 10.91
CA GLU A 299 9.97 -27.74 11.04
C GLU A 299 9.05 -26.77 11.78
N LYS A 300 7.75 -26.80 11.48
CA LYS A 300 6.76 -25.88 12.06
C LYS A 300 6.28 -26.25 13.45
N VAL A 301 6.24 -27.54 13.81
CA VAL A 301 5.99 -27.98 15.20
C VAL A 301 7.17 -27.58 16.11
N GLY A 302 8.39 -27.49 15.56
CA GLY A 302 9.57 -26.99 16.24
C GLY A 302 10.49 -28.10 16.74
N ASN A 303 11.82 -27.87 16.63
CA ASN A 303 12.86 -28.84 16.97
C ASN A 303 13.08 -29.03 18.49
N GLU A 304 12.51 -28.16 19.33
CA GLU A 304 12.69 -28.23 20.80
C GLU A 304 11.97 -29.43 21.43
N ILE A 305 10.96 -29.98 20.74
CA ILE A 305 10.31 -31.23 21.13
C ILE A 305 10.86 -32.33 20.22
N SER A 306 11.80 -33.13 20.74
CA SER A 306 12.02 -34.46 20.17
C SER A 306 10.76 -35.27 20.43
N LEU A 307 9.81 -35.24 19.49
CA LEU A 307 8.60 -36.05 19.55
C LEU A 307 9.01 -37.49 19.83
N SER A 308 8.41 -38.11 20.84
CA SER A 308 8.66 -39.52 21.11
C SER A 308 8.32 -40.35 19.85
N PRO A 309 8.97 -41.51 19.64
CA PRO A 309 8.69 -42.35 18.48
C PRO A 309 7.20 -42.65 18.29
N GLU A 310 6.48 -42.84 19.40
CA GLU A 310 5.04 -43.11 19.43
C GLU A 310 4.21 -41.91 18.98
N VAL A 311 4.54 -40.70 19.44
CA VAL A 311 3.87 -39.46 19.00
C VAL A 311 4.17 -39.17 17.54
N LYS A 312 5.39 -39.48 17.07
CA LYS A 312 5.83 -39.20 15.70
C LYS A 312 4.99 -39.91 14.65
N ASP A 313 4.54 -41.14 14.91
CA ASP A 313 3.68 -41.89 13.99
C ASP A 313 2.27 -41.28 13.87
N ILE A 314 1.75 -40.77 14.99
CA ILE A 314 0.45 -40.07 15.04
C ILE A 314 0.57 -38.71 14.37
N ALA A 315 1.60 -37.94 14.70
CA ALA A 315 1.90 -36.65 14.08
C ALA A 315 2.06 -36.77 12.56
N ARG A 316 2.69 -37.85 12.08
CA ARG A 316 2.79 -38.13 10.64
C ARG A 316 1.42 -38.42 10.01
N SER A 317 0.50 -39.03 10.76
CA SER A 317 -0.88 -39.26 10.31
C SER A 317 -1.65 -37.94 10.27
N VAL A 318 -1.51 -37.09 11.28
CA VAL A 318 -2.07 -35.72 11.30
C VAL A 318 -1.57 -34.90 10.11
N ALA A 319 -0.26 -34.92 9.81
CA ALA A 319 0.31 -34.21 8.67
C ALA A 319 -0.24 -34.68 7.31
N LYS A 320 -0.64 -35.96 7.19
CA LYS A 320 -1.26 -36.48 5.95
C LYS A 320 -2.65 -35.88 5.72
N GLU A 321 -3.36 -35.48 6.77
CA GLU A 321 -4.68 -34.89 6.64
C GLU A 321 -4.66 -33.56 5.88
N CYS A 322 -3.51 -32.86 5.86
CA CYS A 322 -3.28 -31.60 5.13
C CYS A 322 -3.19 -31.73 3.60
N ALA A 323 -3.29 -32.95 3.05
CA ALA A 323 -3.24 -33.23 1.61
C ALA A 323 -2.02 -32.63 0.86
N GLY A 324 -0.90 -32.42 1.57
CA GLY A 324 0.31 -31.83 1.00
C GLY A 324 0.25 -30.31 0.79
N LEU A 325 -0.76 -29.60 1.26
CA LEU A 325 -0.83 -28.15 1.13
C LEU A 325 0.07 -27.47 2.16
N PRO A 326 1.04 -26.63 1.75
CA PRO A 326 1.92 -25.91 2.67
C PRO A 326 1.19 -25.07 3.72
N LEU A 327 0.13 -24.36 3.33
CA LEU A 327 -0.65 -23.53 4.27
C LEU A 327 -1.30 -24.39 5.35
N ALA A 328 -2.09 -25.40 4.96
CA ALA A 328 -2.75 -26.31 5.90
C ALA A 328 -1.74 -27.02 6.80
N THR A 329 -0.62 -27.46 6.23
CA THR A 329 0.49 -28.07 6.97
C THR A 329 1.06 -27.12 8.01
N THR A 330 1.30 -25.86 7.65
CA THR A 330 1.90 -24.85 8.53
C THR A 330 0.95 -24.46 9.66
N VAL A 331 -0.33 -24.23 9.35
CA VAL A 331 -1.37 -23.84 10.31
C VAL A 331 -1.67 -24.96 11.30
N LEU A 332 -1.82 -26.20 10.80
CA LEU A 332 -2.02 -27.37 11.65
C LEU A 332 -0.80 -27.65 12.53
N ALA A 333 0.41 -27.62 11.97
CA ALA A 333 1.65 -27.79 12.73
C ALA A 333 1.82 -26.70 13.81
N GLY A 334 1.50 -25.45 13.48
CA GLY A 334 1.52 -24.34 14.43
C GLY A 334 0.55 -24.53 15.60
N SER A 335 -0.59 -25.17 15.35
CA SER A 335 -1.58 -25.49 16.39
C SER A 335 -1.14 -26.62 17.31
N MET A 336 -0.29 -27.52 16.82
CA MET A 336 0.29 -28.63 17.58
C MET A 336 1.67 -28.30 18.17
N ARG A 337 2.17 -27.07 17.97
CA ARG A 337 3.45 -26.63 18.52
C ARG A 337 3.39 -26.62 20.05
N GLY A 338 4.39 -27.23 20.69
CA GLY A 338 4.43 -27.30 22.15
C GLY A 338 3.73 -28.52 22.75
N VAL A 339 2.97 -29.29 21.97
CA VAL A 339 2.14 -30.41 22.45
C VAL A 339 2.97 -31.70 22.51
N ASP A 340 3.16 -32.25 23.71
CA ASP A 340 3.90 -33.50 23.96
C ASP A 340 3.00 -34.68 24.38
N ASP A 341 1.78 -34.43 24.87
CA ASP A 341 0.83 -35.48 25.26
C ASP A 341 0.27 -36.22 24.03
N ILE A 342 0.56 -37.52 23.96
CA ILE A 342 0.07 -38.44 22.93
C ILE A 342 -1.47 -38.48 22.83
N CYS A 343 -2.18 -38.23 23.94
CA CYS A 343 -3.65 -38.23 23.96
C CYS A 343 -4.20 -37.04 23.17
N GLU A 344 -3.58 -35.87 23.28
CA GLU A 344 -3.95 -34.69 22.48
C GLU A 344 -3.70 -34.93 21.00
N TRP A 345 -2.59 -35.58 20.64
CA TRP A 345 -2.31 -35.98 19.25
C TRP A 345 -3.33 -36.98 18.68
N ARG A 346 -3.77 -37.97 19.48
CA ARG A 346 -4.82 -38.92 19.07
C ARG A 346 -6.16 -38.22 18.88
N ASN A 347 -6.52 -37.35 19.81
CA ASN A 347 -7.76 -36.58 19.74
C ASN A 347 -7.77 -35.67 18.51
N ALA A 348 -6.66 -34.97 18.23
CA ALA A 348 -6.51 -34.14 17.05
C ALA A 348 -6.73 -34.92 15.76
N LEU A 349 -6.10 -36.09 15.64
CA LEU A 349 -6.26 -36.97 14.48
C LEU A 349 -7.71 -37.42 14.28
N GLU A 350 -8.41 -37.76 15.37
CA GLU A 350 -9.79 -38.25 15.25
C GLU A 350 -10.77 -37.14 14.86
N ILE A 351 -10.63 -35.93 15.43
CA ILE A 351 -11.41 -34.75 15.01
C ILE A 351 -11.22 -34.47 13.51
N LEU A 352 -9.98 -34.57 13.00
CA LEU A 352 -9.68 -34.35 11.59
C LEU A 352 -10.33 -35.41 10.68
N LYS A 353 -10.34 -36.68 11.09
CA LYS A 353 -11.02 -37.74 10.33
C LYS A 353 -12.54 -37.60 10.33
N GLU A 354 -13.12 -37.29 11.49
CA GLU A 354 -14.57 -37.09 11.63
C GLU A 354 -15.05 -35.93 10.74
N SER A 355 -14.22 -34.90 10.56
CA SER A 355 -14.53 -33.74 9.74
C SER A 355 -14.62 -34.03 8.23
N LYS A 356 -14.05 -35.16 7.76
CA LYS A 356 -14.07 -35.60 6.34
C LYS A 356 -15.30 -36.43 5.97
N LEU A 357 -16.08 -36.90 6.94
CA LEU A 357 -17.30 -37.66 6.68
C LEU A 357 -18.43 -36.71 6.24
N GLY A 358 -18.50 -36.40 4.93
CA GLY A 358 -19.72 -35.82 4.37
C GLY A 358 -19.64 -34.94 3.12
N GLN A 359 -18.46 -34.57 2.58
CA GLN A 359 -18.36 -33.69 1.40
C GLN A 359 -17.17 -34.05 0.49
N ASP A 360 -17.41 -34.12 -0.83
CA ASP A 360 -16.48 -34.56 -1.89
C ASP A 360 -15.70 -33.40 -2.57
N ASP A 361 -15.72 -32.19 -2.01
CA ASP A 361 -15.05 -31.03 -2.60
C ASP A 361 -13.71 -30.71 -1.88
N MET A 362 -12.62 -30.69 -2.63
CA MET A 362 -11.27 -30.44 -2.11
C MET A 362 -11.11 -29.06 -1.47
N GLU A 363 -11.80 -28.01 -1.93
CA GLU A 363 -11.74 -26.70 -1.25
C GLU A 363 -12.31 -26.80 0.17
N THR A 364 -13.38 -27.59 0.33
CA THR A 364 -13.97 -27.87 1.65
C THR A 364 -13.01 -28.66 2.55
N GLU A 365 -12.23 -29.60 2.00
CA GLU A 365 -11.23 -30.35 2.77
C GLU A 365 -10.16 -29.42 3.39
N VAL A 366 -9.70 -28.39 2.66
CA VAL A 366 -8.74 -27.41 3.19
C VAL A 366 -9.36 -26.61 4.33
N PHE A 367 -10.61 -26.18 4.17
CA PHE A 367 -11.33 -25.46 5.22
C PHE A 367 -11.47 -26.30 6.49
N GLN A 368 -11.74 -27.61 6.40
CA GLN A 368 -11.83 -28.46 7.57
C GLN A 368 -10.50 -28.57 8.33
N VAL A 369 -9.39 -28.75 7.61
CA VAL A 369 -8.07 -28.83 8.23
C VAL A 369 -7.68 -27.52 8.89
N LEU A 370 -7.93 -26.38 8.24
CA LEU A 370 -7.67 -25.06 8.82
C LEU A 370 -8.58 -24.77 10.03
N ARG A 371 -9.85 -25.22 9.98
CA ARG A 371 -10.83 -25.01 11.05
C ARG A 371 -10.44 -25.71 12.35
N PHE A 372 -9.71 -26.82 12.28
CA PHE A 372 -9.14 -27.44 13.47
C PHE A 372 -8.29 -26.45 14.28
N SER A 373 -7.43 -25.67 13.62
CA SER A 373 -6.55 -24.69 14.26
C SER A 373 -7.30 -23.59 15.02
N TYR A 374 -8.50 -23.22 14.56
CA TYR A 374 -9.38 -22.32 15.29
C TYR A 374 -9.91 -22.95 16.59
N TRP A 375 -10.33 -24.21 16.54
CA TRP A 375 -10.82 -24.92 17.73
C TRP A 375 -9.71 -25.16 18.75
N SER A 376 -8.49 -25.49 18.28
CA SER A 376 -7.31 -25.69 19.12
C SER A 376 -6.86 -24.45 19.90
N LEU A 377 -7.36 -23.24 19.57
CA LEU A 377 -7.08 -22.04 20.36
C LEU A 377 -7.56 -22.18 21.81
N ASN A 378 -8.61 -22.98 22.07
CA ASN A 378 -9.13 -23.32 23.39
C ASN A 378 -9.36 -22.10 24.32
N ASP A 379 -9.66 -20.94 23.73
CA ASP A 379 -9.93 -19.69 24.42
C ASP A 379 -10.92 -18.88 23.59
N SER A 380 -12.15 -18.75 24.12
CA SER A 380 -13.25 -18.05 23.45
C SER A 380 -12.90 -16.61 23.07
N LYS A 381 -12.11 -15.88 23.88
CA LYS A 381 -11.76 -14.49 23.60
C LYS A 381 -10.76 -14.39 22.46
N VAL A 382 -9.77 -15.28 22.45
CA VAL A 382 -8.79 -15.38 21.35
C VAL A 382 -9.48 -15.77 20.05
N GLN A 383 -10.47 -16.68 20.12
CA GLN A 383 -11.32 -17.05 19.00
C GLN A 383 -12.14 -15.88 18.47
N HIS A 384 -12.79 -15.09 19.35
CA HIS A 384 -13.50 -13.88 18.93
C HIS A 384 -12.58 -12.84 18.30
N CYS A 385 -11.38 -12.62 18.86
CA CYS A 385 -10.34 -11.76 18.27
C CYS A 385 -9.92 -12.24 16.87
N PHE A 386 -9.75 -13.55 16.67
CA PHE A 386 -9.48 -14.13 15.35
C PHE A 386 -10.62 -13.84 14.36
N LEU A 387 -11.87 -14.12 14.75
CA LEU A 387 -13.03 -13.86 13.87
C LEU A 387 -13.19 -12.37 13.56
N TYR A 388 -12.89 -11.48 14.50
CA TYR A 388 -12.91 -10.03 14.28
C TYR A 388 -11.92 -9.59 13.19
N CYS A 389 -10.76 -10.24 13.09
CA CYS A 389 -9.80 -9.92 12.03
C CYS A 389 -10.36 -10.17 10.62
N SER A 390 -11.37 -11.04 10.47
CA SER A 390 -12.02 -11.29 9.17
C SER A 390 -12.87 -10.11 8.66
N LEU A 391 -13.20 -9.14 9.53
CA LEU A 391 -13.93 -7.92 9.16
C LEU A 391 -13.12 -6.98 8.27
N TYR A 392 -11.80 -7.13 8.24
CA TYR A 392 -10.92 -6.34 7.37
C TYR A 392 -10.95 -6.89 5.93
N PRO A 393 -10.60 -6.07 4.92
CA PRO A 393 -10.49 -6.54 3.55
C PRO A 393 -9.47 -7.68 3.39
N GLU A 394 -9.59 -8.43 2.30
CA GLU A 394 -8.58 -9.41 1.91
C GLU A 394 -7.21 -8.74 1.73
N ASP A 395 -6.16 -9.47 2.11
CA ASP A 395 -4.77 -9.02 2.07
C ASP A 395 -4.43 -7.73 2.84
N TYR A 396 -5.37 -7.22 3.64
CA TYR A 396 -5.18 -5.96 4.34
C TYR A 396 -4.11 -6.06 5.44
N LYS A 397 -3.15 -5.14 5.42
CA LYS A 397 -2.15 -4.99 6.48
C LYS A 397 -2.75 -4.19 7.63
N ILE A 398 -3.05 -4.86 8.72
CA ILE A 398 -3.65 -4.23 9.90
C ILE A 398 -2.51 -3.81 10.83
N LYS A 399 -2.47 -2.53 11.22
CA LYS A 399 -1.51 -2.05 12.23
C LYS A 399 -1.80 -2.76 13.55
N ARG A 400 -0.75 -3.33 14.16
CA ARG A 400 -0.91 -4.16 15.35
C ARG A 400 -1.54 -3.38 16.50
N GLU A 401 -1.06 -2.16 16.73
CA GLU A 401 -1.52 -1.33 17.82
C GLU A 401 -3.00 -0.94 17.63
N GLU A 402 -3.41 -0.65 16.40
CA GLU A 402 -4.80 -0.33 16.08
C GLU A 402 -5.72 -1.53 16.33
N LEU A 403 -5.31 -2.73 15.91
CA LEU A 403 -6.10 -3.95 16.11
C LEU A 403 -6.27 -4.28 17.60
N ILE A 404 -5.24 -4.05 18.41
CA ILE A 404 -5.32 -4.22 19.87
C ILE A 404 -6.33 -3.25 20.47
N GLU A 405 -6.30 -1.97 20.08
CA GLU A 405 -7.28 -1.00 20.54
C GLU A 405 -8.71 -1.47 20.17
N ARG A 406 -8.92 -2.01 18.96
CA ARG A 406 -10.23 -2.58 18.57
C ARG A 406 -10.64 -3.76 19.44
N PHE A 407 -9.72 -4.65 19.79
CA PHE A 407 -10.05 -5.78 20.69
C PHE A 407 -10.46 -5.32 22.09
N ILE A 408 -9.92 -4.19 22.56
CA ILE A 408 -10.31 -3.63 23.85
C ILE A 408 -11.68 -2.94 23.73
N ASP A 409 -11.90 -2.19 22.66
CA ASP A 409 -13.15 -1.48 22.39
C ASP A 409 -14.34 -2.45 22.23
N GLU A 410 -14.11 -3.60 21.60
CA GLU A 410 -15.07 -4.72 21.48
C GLU A 410 -15.26 -5.51 22.79
N GLY A 411 -14.50 -5.20 23.84
CA GLY A 411 -14.55 -5.92 25.12
C GLY A 411 -14.00 -7.36 25.07
N PHE A 412 -13.28 -7.74 24.02
CA PHE A 412 -12.61 -9.05 23.96
C PHE A 412 -11.49 -9.15 25.00
N VAL A 413 -10.82 -8.04 25.27
CA VAL A 413 -9.88 -7.90 26.38
C VAL A 413 -10.65 -7.47 27.64
N ASP A 414 -10.54 -8.23 28.73
CA ASP A 414 -11.16 -7.84 30.01
C ASP A 414 -10.62 -6.48 30.47
N ARG A 415 -11.48 -5.69 31.12
CA ARG A 415 -11.05 -4.46 31.80
C ARG A 415 -10.01 -4.78 32.87
N MET A 416 -8.91 -4.04 32.88
CA MET A 416 -7.80 -4.25 33.81
C MET A 416 -7.45 -2.97 34.57
N LYS A 417 -6.51 -3.08 35.51
CA LYS A 417 -6.02 -1.98 36.36
C LYS A 417 -5.45 -0.77 35.60
N SER A 418 -5.08 -0.91 34.32
CA SER A 418 -4.63 0.19 33.47
C SER A 418 -4.72 -0.18 31.99
N ARG A 419 -4.84 0.85 31.13
CA ARG A 419 -4.87 0.67 29.66
C ARG A 419 -3.63 -0.04 29.12
N GLN A 420 -2.45 0.22 29.70
CA GLN A 420 -1.23 -0.47 29.30
C GLN A 420 -1.32 -1.98 29.52
N VAL A 421 -1.95 -2.44 30.61
CA VAL A 421 -2.11 -3.87 30.89
C VAL A 421 -3.12 -4.52 29.93
N GLU A 422 -4.18 -3.81 29.54
CA GLU A 422 -5.11 -4.25 28.49
C GLU A 422 -4.39 -4.38 27.15
N PHE A 423 -3.54 -3.40 26.83
CA PHE A 423 -2.74 -3.38 25.61
C PHE A 423 -1.74 -4.54 25.56
N ASP A 424 -1.00 -4.79 26.65
CA ASP A 424 -0.08 -5.92 26.78
C ASP A 424 -0.80 -7.28 26.64
N ARG A 425 -2.05 -7.36 27.16
CA ARG A 425 -2.90 -8.55 26.97
C ARG A 425 -3.33 -8.72 25.53
N GLY A 426 -3.73 -7.64 24.84
CA GLY A 426 -4.00 -7.67 23.40
C GLY A 426 -2.78 -8.13 22.59
N HIS A 427 -1.58 -7.67 22.96
CA HIS A 427 -0.33 -8.16 22.38
C HIS A 427 -0.15 -9.67 22.56
N THR A 428 -0.49 -10.20 23.74
CA THR A 428 -0.41 -11.63 24.03
C THR A 428 -1.39 -12.44 23.19
N ILE A 429 -2.61 -11.93 22.97
CA ILE A 429 -3.61 -12.55 22.08
C ILE A 429 -3.06 -12.62 20.65
N LEU A 430 -2.54 -11.51 20.12
CA LEU A 430 -1.98 -11.49 18.77
C LEU A 430 -0.76 -12.42 18.63
N ASN A 431 0.13 -12.45 19.63
CA ASN A 431 1.25 -13.40 19.65
C ASN A 431 0.75 -14.86 19.59
N LYS A 432 -0.34 -15.19 20.29
CA LYS A 432 -0.92 -16.53 20.25
C LYS A 432 -1.44 -16.87 18.85
N LEU A 433 -2.15 -15.95 18.20
CA LEU A 433 -2.64 -16.13 16.83
C LEU A 433 -1.50 -16.26 15.80
N GLU A 434 -0.44 -15.47 15.94
CA GLU A 434 0.77 -15.58 15.10
C GLU A 434 1.51 -16.91 15.33
N ASN A 435 1.67 -17.32 16.59
CA ASN A 435 2.31 -18.59 16.94
C ASN A 435 1.53 -19.80 16.40
N SER A 436 0.20 -19.72 16.38
CA SER A 436 -0.67 -20.71 15.72
C SER A 436 -0.71 -20.58 14.20
N CYS A 437 0.04 -19.64 13.62
CA CYS A 437 0.09 -19.36 12.18
C CYS A 437 -1.26 -18.97 11.56
N LEU A 438 -2.22 -18.51 12.37
CA LEU A 438 -3.52 -17.99 11.92
C LEU A 438 -3.43 -16.52 11.48
N LEU A 439 -2.40 -15.80 11.94
CA LEU A 439 -2.03 -14.47 11.48
C LEU A 439 -0.54 -14.45 11.11
N GLU A 440 -0.21 -13.62 10.12
CA GLU A 440 1.17 -13.37 9.69
C GLU A 440 1.65 -12.02 10.23
N GLY A 441 2.76 -12.01 10.95
CA GLY A 441 3.44 -10.78 11.36
C GLY A 441 4.26 -10.18 10.23
N ILE A 442 4.07 -8.89 9.95
CA ILE A 442 4.75 -8.16 8.87
C ILE A 442 5.36 -6.88 9.45
N ILE A 443 6.55 -6.50 8.97
CA ILE A 443 7.14 -5.19 9.27
C ILE A 443 6.82 -4.26 8.11
N ASP A 444 6.22 -3.11 8.40
CA ASP A 444 5.91 -2.11 7.37
C ASP A 444 7.15 -1.25 7.08
N ASN A 445 7.64 -1.22 5.83
CA ASN A 445 8.91 -0.60 5.43
C ASN A 445 8.90 0.95 5.40
N PHE A 446 7.95 1.59 6.09
CA PHE A 446 7.88 3.05 6.23
C PHE A 446 8.80 3.56 7.36
N PRO A 447 9.08 4.87 7.47
CA PRO A 447 10.13 5.43 8.34
C PRO A 447 10.04 5.10 9.84
N ASN A 448 8.97 4.44 10.28
CA ASN A 448 8.71 4.07 11.67
C ASN A 448 8.48 2.56 11.88
N GLU A 449 8.94 1.68 10.96
CA GLU A 449 8.95 0.21 11.04
C GLU A 449 7.84 -0.38 11.95
N LYS A 450 6.59 -0.07 11.64
CA LYS A 450 5.48 -0.50 12.51
C LYS A 450 5.16 -1.96 12.26
N LYS A 451 4.94 -2.71 13.33
CA LYS A 451 4.48 -4.09 13.23
C LYS A 451 3.03 -4.11 12.77
N CYS A 452 2.78 -4.84 11.70
CA CYS A 452 1.46 -5.12 11.18
C CYS A 452 1.18 -6.62 11.29
N VAL A 453 -0.09 -6.98 11.27
CA VAL A 453 -0.53 -8.35 11.08
C VAL A 453 -1.40 -8.45 9.83
N LYS A 454 -1.39 -9.61 9.19
CA LYS A 454 -2.19 -9.92 8.02
C LYS A 454 -2.82 -11.30 8.18
N MET A 455 -4.05 -11.45 7.73
CA MET A 455 -4.71 -12.76 7.63
C MET A 455 -4.59 -13.26 6.19
N HIS A 456 -4.13 -14.50 6.02
CA HIS A 456 -4.06 -15.15 4.70
C HIS A 456 -5.48 -15.36 4.14
N ASP A 457 -5.68 -15.22 2.82
CA ASP A 457 -6.98 -15.28 2.14
C ASP A 457 -7.85 -16.50 2.56
N LEU A 458 -7.33 -17.72 2.49
CA LEU A 458 -8.02 -18.95 2.88
C LEU A 458 -8.30 -19.02 4.39
N VAL A 459 -7.46 -18.41 5.22
CA VAL A 459 -7.70 -18.35 6.67
C VAL A 459 -8.83 -17.36 6.97
N ARG A 460 -8.91 -16.27 6.20
CA ARG A 460 -10.01 -15.32 6.25
C ARG A 460 -11.31 -15.95 5.75
N ASP A 461 -11.27 -16.66 4.63
CA ASP A 461 -12.43 -17.37 4.09
C ASP A 461 -12.96 -18.42 5.08
N MET A 462 -12.05 -19.14 5.76
CA MET A 462 -12.40 -20.07 6.83
C MET A 462 -13.08 -19.35 8.01
N ALA A 463 -12.54 -18.21 8.44
CA ALA A 463 -13.14 -17.39 9.51
C ALA A 463 -14.55 -16.91 9.12
N LEU A 464 -14.71 -16.43 7.88
CA LEU A 464 -16.00 -16.03 7.34
C LEU A 464 -16.99 -17.21 7.29
N GLN A 465 -16.56 -18.40 6.88
CA GLN A 465 -17.41 -19.61 6.91
C GLN A 465 -17.84 -19.98 8.33
N ILE A 466 -16.94 -19.89 9.33
CA ILE A 466 -17.28 -20.15 10.74
C ILE A 466 -18.40 -19.20 11.19
N VAL A 467 -18.34 -17.94 10.77
CA VAL A 467 -19.35 -16.93 11.08
C VAL A 467 -20.64 -17.14 10.27
N ILE A 468 -20.58 -17.53 8.99
CA ILE A 468 -21.76 -17.68 8.11
C ILE A 468 -22.72 -18.78 8.57
N VAL A 469 -22.24 -19.80 9.29
CA VAL A 469 -23.11 -20.86 9.85
C VAL A 469 -24.17 -20.30 10.83
N SER A 470 -24.03 -19.05 11.29
CA SER A 470 -25.08 -18.26 11.93
C SER A 470 -24.95 -16.82 11.46
N PRO A 471 -25.76 -16.30 10.50
CA PRO A 471 -25.51 -15.05 9.76
C PRO A 471 -25.60 -13.80 10.65
N ARG A 472 -24.54 -13.62 11.44
CA ARG A 472 -24.36 -12.54 12.41
C ARG A 472 -23.51 -11.44 11.81
N PHE A 473 -22.63 -11.73 10.84
CA PHE A 473 -21.76 -10.72 10.25
C PHE A 473 -22.14 -10.45 8.79
N MET A 474 -22.13 -9.16 8.43
CA MET A 474 -22.11 -8.71 7.03
C MET A 474 -20.75 -8.07 6.77
N VAL A 475 -19.91 -8.73 5.96
CA VAL A 475 -18.54 -8.29 5.67
C VAL A 475 -18.44 -7.95 4.18
N GLU A 476 -18.62 -6.67 3.86
CA GLU A 476 -18.45 -6.12 2.50
C GLU A 476 -17.36 -5.04 2.51
N ALA A 477 -16.30 -5.28 3.29
CA ALA A 477 -15.16 -4.39 3.42
C ALA A 477 -14.27 -4.44 2.18
N GLY A 478 -13.95 -3.27 1.61
CA GLY A 478 -13.01 -3.16 0.51
C GLY A 478 -13.48 -3.80 -0.80
N VAL A 479 -14.78 -4.01 -1.00
CA VAL A 479 -15.32 -4.62 -2.22
C VAL A 479 -15.62 -3.60 -3.33
N GLY A 480 -15.45 -2.31 -3.03
CA GLY A 480 -15.64 -1.22 -3.96
C GLY A 480 -17.09 -0.73 -4.08
N LEU A 481 -17.90 -0.88 -3.02
CA LEU A 481 -19.28 -0.37 -2.99
C LEU A 481 -19.33 1.14 -3.21
N GLU A 482 -20.20 1.60 -4.10
CA GLU A 482 -20.50 3.03 -4.30
C GLU A 482 -21.74 3.45 -3.49
N ASP A 483 -22.64 2.51 -3.25
CA ASP A 483 -23.87 2.67 -2.48
C ASP A 483 -23.83 1.77 -1.24
N ILE A 484 -24.53 2.20 -0.18
CA ILE A 484 -24.76 1.36 1.00
C ILE A 484 -25.65 0.16 0.64
N PRO A 485 -25.48 -1.02 1.26
CA PRO A 485 -26.30 -2.18 0.92
C PRO A 485 -27.80 -1.95 1.13
N ASP A 486 -28.60 -2.56 0.25
CA ASP A 486 -30.06 -2.50 0.29
C ASP A 486 -30.62 -2.95 1.64
N GLU A 487 -31.77 -2.40 2.02
CA GLU A 487 -32.43 -2.63 3.31
C GLU A 487 -32.62 -4.12 3.64
N GLU A 488 -32.81 -4.97 2.63
CA GLU A 488 -32.97 -6.43 2.78
C GLU A 488 -31.74 -7.12 3.39
N LYS A 489 -30.54 -6.59 3.19
CA LYS A 489 -29.31 -7.15 3.79
C LYS A 489 -29.19 -6.85 5.28
N TRP A 490 -29.91 -5.84 5.79
CA TRP A 490 -29.84 -5.40 7.18
C TRP A 490 -30.79 -6.20 8.08
N THR A 491 -30.45 -7.47 8.30
CA THR A 491 -31.31 -8.37 9.08
C THR A 491 -31.23 -8.09 10.59
N LYS A 492 -32.26 -8.53 11.34
CA LYS A 492 -32.35 -8.34 12.80
C LYS A 492 -31.31 -9.12 13.60
N ASP A 493 -30.70 -10.12 12.99
CA ASP A 493 -29.74 -11.03 13.61
C ASP A 493 -28.28 -10.61 13.39
N LEU A 494 -28.05 -9.52 12.63
CA LEU A 494 -26.72 -8.94 12.47
C LEU A 494 -26.17 -8.45 13.82
N GLU A 495 -24.97 -8.91 14.15
CA GLU A 495 -24.14 -8.51 15.28
C GLU A 495 -22.99 -7.61 14.84
N LYS A 496 -22.40 -7.83 13.65
CA LYS A 496 -21.27 -7.02 13.16
C LYS A 496 -21.40 -6.70 11.69
N VAL A 497 -21.14 -5.46 11.32
CA VAL A 497 -21.19 -4.98 9.94
C VAL A 497 -19.89 -4.27 9.62
N SER A 498 -19.20 -4.74 8.57
CA SER A 498 -18.01 -4.08 8.04
C SER A 498 -18.23 -3.65 6.60
N LEU A 499 -18.30 -2.33 6.40
CA LEU A 499 -18.43 -1.63 5.13
C LEU A 499 -17.25 -0.67 4.89
N MET A 500 -16.14 -0.88 5.61
CA MET A 500 -14.94 -0.05 5.54
C MET A 500 -14.24 -0.14 4.16
N HIS A 501 -13.42 0.85 3.83
CA HIS A 501 -12.63 0.91 2.58
C HIS A 501 -13.46 0.79 1.29
N ASN A 502 -14.65 1.38 1.26
CA ASN A 502 -15.47 1.46 0.06
C ASN A 502 -15.51 2.91 -0.48
N LYS A 503 -16.39 3.16 -1.45
CA LYS A 503 -16.62 4.49 -2.06
C LYS A 503 -18.00 5.03 -1.70
N ILE A 504 -18.60 4.57 -0.60
CA ILE A 504 -19.94 4.96 -0.19
C ILE A 504 -19.92 6.46 0.11
N SER A 505 -20.71 7.21 -0.65
CA SER A 505 -20.74 8.68 -0.56
C SER A 505 -21.99 9.21 0.13
N GLU A 506 -23.10 8.47 0.04
CA GLU A 506 -24.38 8.84 0.61
C GLU A 506 -25.08 7.63 1.24
N ILE A 507 -25.89 7.90 2.26
CA ILE A 507 -26.82 6.95 2.85
C ILE A 507 -28.23 7.49 2.55
N PRO A 508 -29.12 6.71 1.88
CA PRO A 508 -30.46 7.18 1.53
C PRO A 508 -31.24 7.64 2.76
N SER A 509 -31.90 8.80 2.67
CA SER A 509 -32.68 9.35 3.80
C SER A 509 -33.87 8.50 4.23
N SER A 510 -34.33 7.58 3.36
CA SER A 510 -35.38 6.60 3.66
C SER A 510 -34.87 5.37 4.40
N LEU A 511 -33.55 5.13 4.44
CA LEU A 511 -32.99 3.92 5.03
C LEU A 511 -33.04 4.03 6.57
N SER A 512 -33.66 3.04 7.21
CA SER A 512 -33.73 2.91 8.67
C SER A 512 -33.54 1.45 9.09
N PRO A 513 -32.29 0.95 9.04
CA PRO A 513 -32.01 -0.47 9.24
C PRO A 513 -32.41 -0.94 10.64
N ARG A 514 -33.19 -2.02 10.72
CA ARG A 514 -33.65 -2.59 11.98
C ARG A 514 -32.75 -3.71 12.49
N CYS A 515 -31.59 -3.33 13.03
CA CYS A 515 -30.56 -4.25 13.53
C CYS A 515 -30.35 -4.09 15.05
N PRO A 516 -31.28 -4.56 15.90
CA PRO A 516 -31.18 -4.33 17.35
C PRO A 516 -30.04 -5.08 18.03
N LYS A 517 -29.49 -6.14 17.40
CA LYS A 517 -28.36 -6.92 17.91
C LYS A 517 -27.00 -6.43 17.41
N LEU A 518 -26.98 -5.42 16.53
CA LEU A 518 -25.76 -4.92 15.92
C LEU A 518 -24.89 -4.26 17.00
N SER A 519 -23.77 -4.89 17.35
CA SER A 519 -22.79 -4.38 18.31
C SER A 519 -21.73 -3.51 17.63
N THR A 520 -21.37 -3.83 16.38
CA THR A 520 -20.22 -3.22 15.69
C THR A 520 -20.60 -2.77 14.30
N LEU A 521 -20.32 -1.51 13.97
CA LEU A 521 -20.47 -0.95 12.64
C LEU A 521 -19.20 -0.20 12.20
N MET A 522 -18.57 -0.71 11.14
CA MET A 522 -17.34 -0.17 10.57
C MET A 522 -17.63 0.48 9.20
N LEU A 523 -17.51 1.80 9.12
CA LEU A 523 -17.77 2.62 7.94
C LEU A 523 -16.56 3.50 7.55
N GLN A 524 -15.41 3.28 8.17
CA GLN A 524 -14.21 4.08 7.95
C GLN A 524 -13.66 3.95 6.53
N HIS A 525 -12.91 4.96 6.09
CA HIS A 525 -12.35 5.04 4.73
C HIS A 525 -13.42 4.92 3.65
N ASN A 526 -14.47 5.74 3.76
CA ASN A 526 -15.49 5.95 2.73
C ASN A 526 -15.48 7.44 2.30
N SER A 527 -16.49 7.86 1.54
CA SER A 527 -16.67 9.25 1.09
C SER A 527 -17.90 9.91 1.70
N LEU A 528 -18.37 9.42 2.86
CA LEU A 528 -19.59 9.88 3.50
C LEU A 528 -19.47 11.35 3.92
N ARG A 529 -20.46 12.15 3.54
CA ARG A 529 -20.58 13.56 3.97
C ARG A 529 -21.67 13.79 5.00
N ARG A 530 -22.73 12.99 4.95
CA ARG A 530 -23.90 13.08 5.83
C ARG A 530 -24.43 11.69 6.14
N ILE A 531 -24.98 11.53 7.33
CA ILE A 531 -25.69 10.33 7.76
C ILE A 531 -27.10 10.76 8.17
N PRO A 532 -28.18 10.18 7.61
CA PRO A 532 -29.54 10.51 7.99
C PRO A 532 -29.85 10.20 9.46
N ASP A 533 -30.67 11.03 10.09
CA ASP A 533 -31.16 10.81 11.47
C ASP A 533 -31.91 9.48 11.62
N SER A 534 -32.47 8.92 10.54
CA SER A 534 -33.17 7.63 10.57
C SER A 534 -32.24 6.42 10.71
N PHE A 535 -30.95 6.56 10.40
CA PHE A 535 -30.05 5.43 10.19
C PHE A 535 -29.75 4.64 11.47
N PHE A 536 -29.53 5.34 12.59
CA PHE A 536 -29.19 4.68 13.87
C PHE A 536 -30.39 4.39 14.77
N VAL A 537 -31.61 4.79 14.39
CA VAL A 537 -32.80 4.77 15.26
C VAL A 537 -33.10 3.39 15.83
N HIS A 538 -32.79 2.32 15.10
CA HIS A 538 -33.11 0.95 15.48
C HIS A 538 -31.88 0.08 15.78
N MET A 539 -30.72 0.69 16.02
CA MET A 539 -29.45 0.03 16.32
C MET A 539 -29.08 0.15 17.82
N HIS A 540 -30.05 -0.06 18.72
CA HIS A 540 -29.84 0.17 20.16
C HIS A 540 -28.75 -0.70 20.80
N GLY A 541 -28.38 -1.82 20.17
CA GLY A 541 -27.29 -2.68 20.61
C GLY A 541 -25.89 -2.19 20.24
N LEU A 542 -25.75 -1.06 19.53
CA LEU A 542 -24.47 -0.62 18.99
C LEU A 542 -23.51 -0.19 20.11
N GLU A 543 -22.35 -0.84 20.17
CA GLU A 543 -21.27 -0.61 21.13
C GLU A 543 -20.08 0.09 20.47
N VAL A 544 -19.70 -0.34 19.27
CA VAL A 544 -18.56 0.20 18.52
C VAL A 544 -19.01 0.76 17.18
N LEU A 545 -18.75 2.05 16.96
CA LEU A 545 -19.00 2.75 15.70
C LEU A 545 -17.73 3.42 15.20
N ASP A 546 -17.27 3.03 14.01
CA ASP A 546 -16.14 3.65 13.35
C ASP A 546 -16.55 4.39 12.08
N LEU A 547 -16.41 5.71 12.10
CA LEU A 547 -16.67 6.62 10.98
C LEU A 547 -15.39 7.29 10.47
N SER A 548 -14.22 6.87 10.95
CA SER A 548 -12.92 7.51 10.66
C SER A 548 -12.65 7.67 9.15
N TYR A 549 -11.84 8.65 8.76
CA TYR A 549 -11.46 8.90 7.37
C TYR A 549 -12.68 9.09 6.45
N ASN A 550 -13.67 9.86 6.89
CA ASN A 550 -14.80 10.33 6.08
C ASN A 550 -14.88 11.86 6.10
N GLY A 551 -15.63 12.42 5.17
CA GLY A 551 -15.85 13.87 5.04
C GLY A 551 -17.11 14.37 5.74
N ILE A 552 -17.48 13.78 6.89
CA ILE A 552 -18.76 14.04 7.56
C ILE A 552 -18.82 15.47 8.08
N GLU A 553 -19.87 16.20 7.72
CA GLU A 553 -20.08 17.59 8.17
C GLU A 553 -20.89 17.65 9.48
N TYR A 554 -21.91 16.78 9.59
CA TYR A 554 -22.84 16.75 10.73
C TYR A 554 -23.11 15.31 11.16
N LEU A 555 -22.98 15.05 12.45
CA LEU A 555 -23.37 13.77 13.06
C LEU A 555 -24.87 13.79 13.41
N PRO A 556 -25.63 12.71 13.09
CA PRO A 556 -27.08 12.68 13.29
C PRO A 556 -27.49 12.64 14.76
N ASN A 557 -28.62 13.26 15.09
CA ASN A 557 -29.13 13.33 16.47
C ASN A 557 -29.46 11.95 17.04
N SER A 558 -29.79 10.98 16.19
CA SER A 558 -30.04 9.60 16.60
C SER A 558 -28.86 8.93 17.31
N LEU A 559 -27.63 9.42 17.13
CA LEU A 559 -26.46 8.94 17.88
C LEU A 559 -26.62 9.17 19.39
N SER A 560 -27.32 10.22 19.81
CA SER A 560 -27.58 10.50 21.23
C SER A 560 -28.50 9.47 21.89
N HIS A 561 -29.15 8.61 21.10
CA HIS A 561 -30.02 7.53 21.58
C HIS A 561 -29.31 6.16 21.67
N LEU A 562 -28.02 6.08 21.32
CA LEU A 562 -27.24 4.85 21.40
C LEU A 562 -26.64 4.71 22.81
N GLU A 563 -27.43 4.18 23.73
CA GLU A 563 -27.08 4.10 25.16
C GLU A 563 -25.97 3.07 25.47
N ASN A 564 -25.76 2.11 24.58
CA ASN A 564 -24.72 1.08 24.72
C ASN A 564 -23.40 1.46 24.04
N LEU A 565 -23.32 2.61 23.35
CA LEU A 565 -22.14 2.96 22.58
C LEU A 565 -20.96 3.26 23.51
N THR A 566 -19.93 2.40 23.45
CA THR A 566 -18.69 2.48 24.23
C THR A 566 -17.55 3.08 23.44
N SER A 567 -17.58 2.99 22.11
CA SER A 567 -16.53 3.52 21.24
C SER A 567 -17.11 4.21 20.01
N LEU A 568 -16.84 5.51 19.90
CA LEU A 568 -17.11 6.32 18.71
C LEU A 568 -15.80 6.85 18.13
N LEU A 569 -15.45 6.36 16.94
CA LEU A 569 -14.17 6.67 16.30
C LEU A 569 -14.40 7.61 15.11
N LEU A 570 -13.78 8.79 15.18
CA LEU A 570 -13.94 9.90 14.25
C LEU A 570 -12.58 10.40 13.72
N ARG A 571 -11.57 9.53 13.67
CA ARG A 571 -10.22 9.92 13.28
C ARG A 571 -10.24 10.52 11.87
N GLU A 572 -9.54 11.64 11.66
CA GLU A 572 -9.40 12.27 10.33
C GLU A 572 -10.76 12.61 9.69
N CYS A 573 -11.72 13.04 10.53
CA CYS A 573 -13.01 13.60 10.12
C CYS A 573 -13.00 15.13 10.28
N ASP A 574 -12.10 15.80 9.56
CA ASP A 574 -11.75 17.22 9.78
C ASP A 574 -12.85 18.21 9.40
N LYS A 575 -13.98 17.74 8.87
CA LYS A 575 -15.12 18.56 8.41
C LYS A 575 -16.27 18.62 9.41
N ILE A 576 -16.19 17.93 10.54
CA ILE A 576 -17.28 17.90 11.52
C ILE A 576 -17.44 19.30 12.15
N GLU A 577 -18.58 19.93 11.90
CA GLU A 577 -18.92 21.24 12.47
C GLU A 577 -19.77 21.13 13.75
N HIS A 578 -20.60 20.08 13.85
CA HIS A 578 -21.52 19.87 14.96
C HIS A 578 -21.57 18.40 15.39
N VAL A 579 -21.52 18.20 16.70
CA VAL A 579 -21.64 16.90 17.36
C VAL A 579 -22.91 16.93 18.23
N PRO A 580 -23.83 15.95 18.12
CA PRO A 580 -25.02 15.87 18.97
C PRO A 580 -24.62 15.66 20.44
N SER A 581 -25.59 15.77 21.36
CA SER A 581 -25.29 15.49 22.77
C SER A 581 -24.81 14.04 22.95
N LEU A 582 -23.57 13.91 23.40
CA LEU A 582 -22.95 12.63 23.74
C LEU A 582 -22.95 12.38 25.26
N ALA A 583 -23.79 13.10 26.02
CA ALA A 583 -23.81 13.02 27.48
C ALA A 583 -24.22 11.64 28.03
N LYS A 584 -24.81 10.79 27.18
CA LYS A 584 -25.12 9.39 27.49
C LYS A 584 -23.98 8.42 27.18
N LEU A 585 -22.96 8.86 26.42
CA LEU A 585 -21.73 8.10 26.27
C LEU A 585 -20.98 8.14 27.61
N SER A 586 -20.50 7.01 28.09
CA SER A 586 -19.77 6.95 29.36
C SER A 586 -18.55 7.91 29.34
N GLU A 587 -18.17 8.47 30.50
CA GLU A 587 -17.05 9.43 30.61
C GLU A 587 -15.72 8.90 30.02
N GLU A 588 -15.57 7.58 29.86
CA GLU A 588 -14.40 6.94 29.24
C GLU A 588 -14.26 7.26 27.74
N VAL A 589 -15.37 7.44 27.01
CA VAL A 589 -15.39 7.71 25.54
C VAL A 589 -14.77 9.08 25.22
N GLY A 590 -14.92 10.06 26.11
CA GLY A 590 -14.42 11.43 25.92
C GLY A 590 -12.89 11.53 25.80
N SER A 591 -12.15 10.53 26.30
CA SER A 591 -10.69 10.47 26.21
C SER A 591 -10.16 9.82 24.92
N LEU A 592 -11.00 9.03 24.23
CA LEU A 592 -10.66 8.31 23.00
C LEU A 592 -11.08 9.09 21.74
N ALA A 593 -12.10 9.95 21.85
CA ALA A 593 -12.61 10.77 20.75
C ALA A 593 -11.59 11.81 20.19
N TYR A 594 -10.52 12.10 20.93
CA TYR A 594 -9.46 13.04 20.54
C TYR A 594 -8.08 12.37 20.60
N ARG A 595 -7.81 11.42 19.69
CA ARG A 595 -6.43 11.03 19.39
C ARG A 595 -6.18 11.28 17.90
N ASN A 596 -5.48 12.40 17.63
CA ASN A 596 -4.90 12.73 16.32
C ASN A 596 -3.93 11.61 15.87
#